data_AF-A0AAW4ZIA0-F1
#
_entry.id   AF-A0AAW4ZIA0-F1
#
_cell.length_a   1.000
_cell.length_b   1.000
_cell.length_c   1.000
_cell.angle_alpha   90.00
_cell.angle_beta   90.00
_cell.angle_gamma   90.00
#
_symmetry.space_group_name_H-M   'P 1'
#
loop_
_entity.id
_entity.type
_entity.pdbx_description
1 polymer ?
#
loop_
_entity_poly.entity_id
_entity_poly.type
_entity_poly.pdbx_seq_one_letter_code
_entity_poly.pdbx_strand_id
1 'polypeptide(L)'
;MEITMKEKDAISESLRAYVAKYPSQTKAAGSLKGVSVGTVSNILNGRYENISDEMFRNVASQVGGVSATGWQIVETGAYQEITAVLSDAQRWRNVTWVTGEAGCGKSTTARVYLQEHKEVFYILCS
;
A
#
# COMPACT_ATOMS: atom_id res chain seq x y z
N MET A 1 -7.76 23.27 1.94
CA MET A 1 -7.15 22.91 3.25
C MET A 1 -5.72 22.52 2.97
N GLU A 2 -4.75 23.29 3.47
CA GLU A 2 -3.32 23.02 3.29
C GLU A 2 -2.92 21.76 4.05
N ILE A 3 -2.03 20.95 3.47
CA ILE A 3 -1.46 19.78 4.14
C ILE A 3 -0.36 20.26 5.09
N THR A 4 -0.44 19.85 6.35
CA THR A 4 0.56 20.17 7.38
C THR A 4 1.88 19.44 7.12
N MET A 5 3.00 19.96 7.62
CA MET A 5 4.31 19.30 7.47
C MET A 5 4.33 17.88 8.05
N LYS A 6 3.64 17.64 9.17
CA LYS A 6 3.52 16.30 9.76
C LYS A 6 2.84 15.31 8.81
N GLU A 7 1.81 15.75 8.10
CA GLU A 7 1.13 14.92 7.09
C GLU A 7 2.02 14.67 5.87
N LYS A 8 2.82 15.66 5.42
CA LYS A 8 3.80 15.46 4.34
C LYS A 8 4.82 14.39 4.70
N ASP A 9 5.32 14.41 5.94
CA ASP A 9 6.26 13.42 6.45
C ASP A 9 5.64 12.02 6.55
N ALA A 10 4.39 11.92 7.03
CA ALA A 10 3.66 10.65 7.07
C ALA A 10 3.44 10.06 5.67
N ILE A 11 3.13 10.91 4.69
CA ILE A 11 2.99 10.51 3.28
C ILE A 11 4.35 10.08 2.71
N SER A 12 5.43 10.79 3.05
CA SER A 12 6.79 10.45 2.63
C SER A 12 7.22 9.07 3.14
N GLU A 13 6.92 8.76 4.40
CA GLU A 13 7.20 7.44 4.98
C GLU A 13 6.35 6.34 4.33
N SER A 14 5.06 6.60 4.12
CA SER A 14 4.18 5.66 3.39
C SER A 14 4.68 5.41 1.96
N LEU A 15 5.14 6.46 1.27
CA LEU A 15 5.73 6.35 -0.07
C LEU A 15 7.04 5.57 -0.03
N ARG A 16 7.89 5.76 0.98
CA ARG A 16 9.14 5.02 1.16
C ARG A 16 8.88 3.52 1.31
N ALA A 17 7.92 3.14 2.16
CA ALA A 17 7.50 1.76 2.32
C ALA A 17 6.92 1.17 1.02
N TYR A 18 6.13 1.96 0.27
CA TYR A 18 5.61 1.55 -1.03
C TYR A 18 6.72 1.31 -2.06
N VAL A 19 7.67 2.25 -2.20
CA VAL A 19 8.79 2.16 -3.15
C VAL A 19 9.68 0.96 -2.86
N ALA A 20 9.89 0.62 -1.58
CA ALA A 20 10.69 -0.54 -1.16
C ALA A 20 10.14 -1.89 -1.68
N LYS A 21 8.87 -1.95 -2.13
CA LYS A 21 8.27 -3.15 -2.74
C LYS A 21 8.72 -3.41 -4.17
N TYR A 22 9.27 -2.40 -4.83
CA TYR A 22 9.70 -2.46 -6.21
C TYR A 22 11.22 -2.61 -6.31
N PRO A 23 11.74 -3.18 -7.40
CA PRO A 23 13.19 -3.33 -7.62
C PRO A 23 13.90 -2.00 -7.85
N SER A 24 13.16 -0.93 -8.21
CA SER A 24 13.72 0.41 -8.38
C SER A 24 12.64 1.49 -8.18
N GLN A 25 13.07 2.69 -7.82
CA GLN A 25 12.19 3.86 -7.69
C GLN A 25 11.47 4.19 -9.01
N THR A 26 12.13 4.02 -10.15
CA THR A 26 11.53 4.23 -11.48
C THR A 26 10.35 3.27 -11.72
N LYS A 27 10.49 2.01 -11.31
CA LYS A 27 9.40 1.02 -11.42
C LYS A 27 8.25 1.35 -10.49
N ALA A 28 8.52 1.80 -9.26
CA ALA A 28 7.49 2.26 -8.33
C ALA A 28 6.76 3.52 -8.83
N ALA A 29 7.50 4.51 -9.35
CA ALA A 29 6.88 5.71 -9.92
C ALA A 29 5.99 5.36 -11.12
N GLY A 30 6.42 4.40 -11.96
CA GLY A 30 5.62 3.92 -13.09
C GLY A 30 4.34 3.16 -12.71
N SER A 31 4.21 2.66 -11.47
CA SER A 31 2.95 2.06 -10.98
C SER A 31 1.98 3.09 -10.40
N LEU A 32 2.45 4.31 -10.08
CA LEU A 32 1.63 5.40 -9.58
C LEU A 32 1.03 6.20 -10.75
N LYS A 33 -0.28 6.44 -10.70
CA LYS A 33 -1.00 7.23 -11.71
C LYS A 33 -0.74 8.72 -11.49
N GLY A 34 -0.18 9.37 -12.51
CA GLY A 34 0.05 10.81 -12.51
C GLY A 34 1.14 11.29 -11.56
N VAL A 35 2.05 10.42 -11.13
CA VAL A 35 3.20 10.78 -10.27
C VAL A 35 4.48 10.54 -11.04
N SER A 36 5.31 11.58 -11.18
CA SER A 36 6.58 11.46 -11.90
C SER A 36 7.70 10.86 -11.02
N VAL A 37 8.73 10.29 -11.65
CA VAL A 37 9.95 9.82 -10.94
C VAL A 37 10.59 10.96 -10.13
N GLY A 38 10.60 12.18 -10.70
CA GLY A 38 11.12 13.39 -10.04
C GLY A 38 10.30 13.78 -8.81
N THR A 39 8.96 13.66 -8.89
CA THR A 39 8.06 13.88 -7.75
C THR A 39 8.36 12.88 -6.63
N VAL A 40 8.46 11.58 -6.94
CA VAL A 40 8.81 10.55 -5.95
C VAL A 40 10.17 10.86 -5.32
N SER A 41 11.17 11.24 -6.12
CA SER A 41 12.51 11.59 -5.64
C SER A 41 12.49 12.79 -4.69
N ASN A 42 11.77 13.85 -5.06
CA ASN A 42 11.68 15.05 -4.24
C ASN A 42 10.99 14.77 -2.90
N ILE A 43 9.92 13.97 -2.87
CA ILE A 43 9.25 13.57 -1.62
C ILE A 43 10.19 12.75 -0.73
N LEU A 44 10.83 11.71 -1.27
CA LEU A 44 11.70 10.83 -0.49
C LEU A 44 12.94 11.53 0.09
N ASN A 45 13.39 12.61 -0.57
CA ASN A 45 14.53 13.44 -0.16
C ASN A 45 14.12 14.68 0.66
N GLY A 46 12.84 14.83 1.05
CA GLY A 46 12.36 15.94 1.87
C GLY A 46 12.24 17.30 1.16
N ARG A 47 12.31 17.32 -0.19
CA ARG A 47 12.24 18.54 -1.00
C ARG A 47 10.78 18.86 -1.36
N TYR A 48 10.02 19.35 -0.38
CA TYR A 48 8.58 19.57 -0.53
C TYR A 48 8.19 20.89 -1.20
N GLU A 49 9.12 21.85 -1.29
CA GLU A 49 8.90 23.23 -1.80
C GLU A 49 8.33 23.26 -3.23
N ASN A 50 8.71 22.28 -4.06
CA ASN A 50 8.32 22.21 -5.47
C ASN A 50 7.14 21.25 -5.71
N ILE A 51 6.41 20.86 -4.65
CA ILE A 51 5.34 19.87 -4.73
C ILE A 51 4.07 20.47 -4.16
N SER A 52 3.02 20.51 -4.98
CA SER A 52 1.71 20.98 -4.56
C SER A 52 1.07 20.01 -3.55
N ASP A 53 0.23 20.54 -2.67
CA ASP A 53 -0.56 19.72 -1.74
C ASP A 53 -1.51 18.76 -2.46
N GLU A 54 -1.96 19.11 -3.68
CA GLU A 54 -2.74 18.21 -4.54
C GLU A 54 -1.92 16.98 -4.93
N MET A 55 -0.64 17.16 -5.24
CA MET A 55 0.25 16.04 -5.56
C MET A 55 0.50 15.15 -4.35
N PHE A 56 0.65 15.74 -3.16
CA PHE A 56 0.72 14.95 -1.91
C PHE A 56 -0.54 14.12 -1.68
N ARG A 57 -1.73 14.68 -1.92
CA ARG A 57 -3.00 13.92 -1.82
C ARG A 57 -3.08 12.80 -2.84
N ASN A 58 -2.66 13.05 -4.08
CA ASN A 58 -2.63 12.03 -5.13
C ASN A 58 -1.68 10.88 -4.78
N VAL A 59 -0.53 11.17 -4.19
CA VAL A 59 0.39 10.15 -3.69
C VAL A 59 -0.27 9.41 -2.53
N ALA A 60 -0.78 10.13 -1.53
CA ALA A 60 -1.40 9.56 -0.33
C ALA A 60 -2.57 8.62 -0.65
N SER A 61 -3.40 8.95 -1.65
CA SER A 61 -4.53 8.10 -2.05
C SER A 61 -4.09 6.77 -2.71
N GLN A 62 -2.85 6.71 -3.22
CA GLN A 62 -2.31 5.55 -3.92
C GLN A 62 -1.36 4.71 -3.06
N VAL A 63 -0.63 5.35 -2.14
CA VAL A 63 0.29 4.67 -1.21
C VAL A 63 -0.33 4.43 0.17
N GLY A 64 -1.45 5.09 0.47
CA GLY A 64 -2.15 5.03 1.74
C GLY A 64 -2.64 3.62 2.04
N GLY A 65 -2.21 3.10 3.20
CA GLY A 65 -2.61 1.79 3.70
C GLY A 65 -4.05 1.74 4.23
N VAL A 66 -4.50 0.57 4.69
CA VAL A 66 -5.82 0.41 5.38
C VAL A 66 -5.90 1.31 6.63
N SER A 67 -4.75 1.71 7.18
CA SER A 67 -4.60 2.56 8.37
C SER A 67 -4.82 4.06 8.14
N ALA A 68 -4.90 4.54 6.89
CA ALA A 68 -5.11 5.97 6.60
C ALA A 68 -6.43 6.54 7.16
N THR A 69 -7.38 5.66 7.50
CA THR A 69 -8.69 5.98 8.08
C THR A 69 -8.76 5.80 9.60
N GLY A 70 -7.63 5.55 10.28
CA GLY A 70 -7.57 5.33 11.73
C GLY A 70 -7.99 3.92 12.18
N TRP A 71 -8.36 3.05 11.24
CA TRP A 71 -8.68 1.65 11.53
C TRP A 71 -7.40 0.88 11.85
N GLN A 72 -7.42 0.17 12.98
CA GLN A 72 -6.35 -0.72 13.39
C GLN A 72 -6.70 -2.15 12.99
N ILE A 73 -5.73 -2.86 12.42
CA ILE A 73 -5.87 -4.29 12.14
C ILE A 73 -5.66 -5.04 13.45
N VAL A 74 -6.58 -5.96 13.74
CA VAL A 74 -6.47 -6.88 14.88
C VAL A 74 -6.32 -8.28 14.32
N GLU A 75 -5.35 -9.03 14.84
CA GLU A 75 -5.18 -10.43 14.49
C GLU A 75 -6.34 -11.26 15.05
N THR A 76 -7.14 -11.83 14.15
CA THR A 76 -8.16 -12.82 14.44
C THR A 76 -7.74 -14.19 13.89
N GLY A 77 -8.41 -15.28 14.30
CA GLY A 77 -8.14 -16.60 13.72
C GLY A 77 -8.28 -16.61 12.20
N ALA A 78 -9.34 -16.01 11.67
CA ALA A 78 -9.54 -15.84 10.22
C ALA A 78 -8.40 -15.05 9.56
N TYR A 79 -7.91 -13.99 10.21
CA TYR A 79 -6.76 -13.23 9.70
C TYR A 79 -5.51 -14.10 9.58
N GLN A 80 -5.20 -14.87 10.62
CA GLN A 80 -4.02 -15.74 10.67
C GLN A 80 -4.11 -16.87 9.62
N GLU A 81 -5.26 -17.52 9.50
CA GLU A 81 -5.49 -18.59 8.52
C GLU A 81 -5.34 -18.10 7.08
N ILE A 82 -5.98 -16.97 6.75
CA ILE A 82 -5.91 -16.41 5.40
C ILE A 82 -4.49 -15.94 5.08
N THR A 83 -3.80 -15.32 6.04
CA THR A 83 -2.40 -14.91 5.88
C THR A 83 -1.48 -16.11 5.64
N ALA A 84 -1.69 -17.22 6.34
CA ALA A 84 -0.94 -18.45 6.15
C ALA A 84 -1.15 -19.03 4.74
N VAL A 85 -2.40 -19.05 4.26
CA VAL A 85 -2.73 -19.50 2.90
C VAL A 85 -2.09 -18.61 1.83
N LEU A 86 -2.15 -17.28 1.99
CA LEU A 86 -1.51 -16.35 1.06
C LEU A 86 0.02 -16.49 1.05
N SER A 87 0.61 -16.73 2.23
CA SER A 87 2.05 -16.98 2.38
C SER A 87 2.49 -18.27 1.71
N ASP A 88 1.72 -19.34 1.86
CA ASP A 88 1.97 -20.61 1.18
C ASP A 88 1.93 -20.46 -0.34
N ALA A 89 0.89 -19.80 -0.85
CA ALA A 89 0.73 -19.56 -2.28
C ALA A 89 1.85 -18.71 -2.87
N GLN A 90 2.24 -17.64 -2.16
CA GLN A 90 3.36 -16.81 -2.58
C GLN A 90 4.69 -17.60 -2.59
N ARG A 91 4.94 -18.42 -1.56
CA ARG A 91 6.19 -19.16 -1.40
C ARG A 91 6.34 -20.28 -2.43
N TRP A 92 5.29 -21.04 -2.66
CA TRP A 92 5.32 -22.25 -3.49
C TRP A 92 4.78 -22.06 -4.90
N ARG A 93 4.34 -20.84 -5.24
CA ARG A 93 3.80 -20.49 -6.56
C ARG A 93 2.61 -21.39 -6.94
N ASN A 94 1.80 -21.74 -5.95
CA ASN A 94 0.60 -22.55 -6.14
C ASN A 94 -0.65 -21.65 -6.22
N VAL A 95 -1.81 -22.28 -6.40
CA VAL A 95 -3.11 -21.61 -6.44
C VAL A 95 -3.95 -22.14 -5.28
N THR A 96 -4.46 -21.23 -4.44
CA THR A 96 -5.37 -21.56 -3.33
C THR A 96 -6.60 -20.66 -3.36
N TRP A 97 -7.70 -21.20 -2.83
CA TRP A 97 -9.02 -20.59 -2.84
C TRP A 97 -9.40 -20.34 -1.38
N VAL A 98 -9.82 -19.11 -1.07
CA VAL A 98 -10.30 -18.75 0.26
C VAL A 98 -11.78 -18.38 0.15
N THR A 99 -12.64 -19.17 0.80
CA THR A 99 -14.08 -18.93 0.85
C THR A 99 -14.53 -18.67 2.29
N GLY A 100 -15.64 -17.98 2.47
CA GLY A 100 -16.19 -17.66 3.79
C GLY A 100 -17.27 -16.59 3.69
N GLU A 101 -17.99 -16.35 4.78
CA GLU A 101 -19.12 -15.41 4.81
C GLU A 101 -18.72 -13.95 4.60
N ALA A 102 -19.65 -13.11 4.16
CA ALA A 102 -19.42 -11.67 4.09
C ALA A 102 -19.07 -11.12 5.48
N GLY A 103 -18.07 -10.23 5.56
CA GLY A 103 -17.63 -9.67 6.84
C GLY A 103 -16.63 -10.51 7.63
N CYS A 104 -16.29 -11.75 7.21
CA CYS A 104 -15.32 -12.58 7.95
C CYS A 104 -13.83 -12.17 7.81
N GLY A 105 -13.54 -11.04 7.14
CA GLY A 105 -12.18 -10.49 7.06
C GLY A 105 -11.40 -10.78 5.77
N LYS A 106 -11.91 -11.61 4.84
CA LYS A 106 -11.21 -11.96 3.58
C LYS A 106 -10.58 -10.79 2.83
N SER A 107 -11.39 -9.81 2.43
CA SER A 107 -10.91 -8.66 1.64
C SER A 107 -10.01 -7.74 2.45
N THR A 108 -10.18 -7.69 3.78
CA THR A 108 -9.31 -6.89 4.65
C THR A 108 -7.94 -7.53 4.77
N THR A 109 -7.87 -8.83 5.10
CA THR A 109 -6.60 -9.55 5.19
C THR A 109 -5.83 -9.54 3.87
N ALA A 110 -6.50 -9.74 2.72
CA ALA A 110 -5.85 -9.68 1.42
C ALA A 110 -5.21 -8.30 1.12
N ARG A 111 -5.85 -7.20 1.55
CA ARG A 111 -5.31 -5.85 1.40
C ARG A 111 -4.13 -5.57 2.35
N VAL A 112 -4.18 -6.09 3.57
CA VAL A 112 -3.06 -5.98 4.52
C VAL A 112 -1.87 -6.80 4.03
N TYR A 113 -2.11 -8.02 3.53
CA TYR A 113 -1.07 -8.85 2.95
C TYR A 113 -0.38 -8.17 1.75
N LEU A 114 -1.14 -7.52 0.86
CA LEU A 114 -0.59 -6.66 -0.19
C LEU A 114 0.29 -5.52 0.35
N GLN A 115 -0.04 -5.01 1.53
CA GLN A 115 0.69 -3.91 2.17
C GLN A 115 2.03 -4.37 2.75
N GLU A 116 2.09 -5.59 3.27
CA GLU A 116 3.26 -6.09 4.01
C GLU A 116 4.21 -6.92 3.13
N HIS A 117 3.73 -7.45 2.01
CA HIS A 117 4.49 -8.36 1.16
C HIS A 117 4.79 -7.77 -0.23
N LYS A 118 5.93 -8.15 -0.81
CA LYS A 118 6.30 -7.83 -2.20
C LYS A 118 5.63 -8.80 -3.17
N GLU A 119 5.58 -8.47 -4.45
CA GLU A 119 5.08 -9.38 -5.50
C GLU A 119 3.62 -9.87 -5.28
N VAL A 120 2.83 -9.10 -4.54
CA VAL A 120 1.39 -9.34 -4.35
C VAL A 120 0.63 -8.31 -5.19
N PHE A 121 -0.42 -8.76 -5.87
CA PHE A 121 -1.32 -7.90 -6.64
C PHE A 121 -2.76 -8.22 -6.25
N TYR A 122 -3.57 -7.17 -6.06
CA TYR A 122 -4.97 -7.30 -5.65
C TYR A 122 -5.90 -6.85 -6.78
N ILE A 123 -6.73 -7.78 -7.27
CA ILE A 123 -7.67 -7.55 -8.37
C ILE A 123 -9.08 -7.69 -7.79
N LEU A 124 -9.90 -6.65 -7.96
CA LEU A 124 -11.31 -6.65 -7.57
C LEU A 124 -12.18 -7.17 -8.71
N CYS A 125 -13.23 -7.93 -8.37
CA CYS A 125 -14.29 -8.27 -9.31
C CYS A 125 -15.06 -6.99 -9.69
N SER A 126 -15.33 -6.84 -10.99
CA SER A 126 -16.18 -5.79 -11.57
C SER A 126 -17.66 -6.03 -11.31
#